data_AF-A0A3D4C293-F1
#
_entry.id   AF-A0A3D4C293-F1
#
_cell.length_a   1.000
_cell.length_b   1.000
_cell.length_c   1.000
_cell.angle_alpha   90.00
_cell.angle_beta   90.00
_cell.angle_gamma   90.00
#
_symmetry.space_group_name_H-M   'P 1'
#
loop_
_entity.id
_entity.type
_entity.pdbx_description
1 polymer ?
#
loop_
_entity_poly.entity_id
_entity_poly.type
_entity_poly.pdbx_seq_one_letter_code
_entity_poly.pdbx_strand_id
1 'polypeptide(L)'
;MVFIPGGTFNILSDVHYSSERSAEDITVNSFCMDKYEITNAKFAQFVKETGYITVAERPLPKDQFPDLSDDSRKPGSLVFQMADPEAKRVRHLSWWKWTLESLYKKLFYIILSLPIGTN
;
A
#
# COMPACT_ATOMS: atom_id res chain seq x y z
N MET A 1 21.20 -0.60 -3.69
CA MET A 1 21.27 -0.83 -2.24
C MET A 1 22.43 -0.07 -1.60
N VAL A 2 22.29 0.24 -0.32
CA VAL A 2 23.24 0.90 0.58
C VAL A 2 23.35 0.04 1.84
N PHE A 3 24.57 -0.09 2.38
CA PHE A 3 24.80 -0.80 3.64
C PHE A 3 24.34 0.04 4.82
N ILE A 4 23.51 -0.54 5.68
CA ILE A 4 23.01 0.04 6.92
C ILE A 4 23.68 -0.72 8.07
N PRO A 5 24.50 -0.04 8.90
CA PRO A 5 25.08 -0.68 10.07
C PRO A 5 23.97 -1.06 11.05
N GLY A 6 24.09 -2.26 11.63
CA GLY A 6 23.22 -2.72 12.70
C GLY A 6 23.41 -1.89 13.96
N GLY A 7 22.45 -2.02 14.88
CA GLY A 7 22.44 -1.28 16.13
C GLY A 7 21.18 -1.56 16.94
N THR A 8 21.16 -1.00 18.15
CA THR A 8 19.98 -0.99 19.02
C THR A 8 19.29 0.35 18.88
N PHE A 9 17.99 0.33 18.59
CA PHE A 9 17.18 1.52 18.37
C PHE A 9 15.94 1.45 19.26
N ASN A 10 15.60 2.56 19.89
CA ASN A 10 14.28 2.71 20.47
C ASN A 10 13.28 2.92 19.32
N ILE A 11 12.46 1.92 19.08
CA ILE A 11 11.41 1.96 18.06
C ILE A 11 10.06 2.13 18.75
N LEU A 12 9.05 2.62 18.01
CA LEU A 12 7.71 2.95 18.51
C LEU A 12 7.67 4.26 19.33
N SER A 13 6.48 4.71 19.70
CA SER A 13 6.23 6.00 20.36
C SER A 13 5.09 5.94 21.36
N ASP A 14 5.39 6.27 22.62
CA ASP A 14 4.37 6.35 23.67
C ASP A 14 3.55 7.65 23.63
N VAL A 15 3.94 8.62 22.79
CA VAL A 15 3.29 9.94 22.68
C VAL A 15 2.34 10.09 21.49
N HIS A 16 2.30 9.11 20.58
CA HIS A 16 1.49 9.17 19.35
C HIS A 16 0.34 8.15 19.36
N TYR A 17 0.06 7.54 18.20
CA TYR A 17 -1.07 6.64 18.01
C TYR A 17 -0.98 5.45 18.96
N SER A 18 -2.12 4.99 19.49
CA SER A 18 -2.15 3.85 20.42
C SER A 18 -1.59 2.57 19.80
N SER A 19 -1.71 2.41 18.48
CA SER A 19 -1.14 1.29 17.72
C SER A 19 0.38 1.37 17.55
N GLU A 20 0.97 2.52 17.82
CA GLU A 20 2.41 2.77 17.73
C GLU A 20 3.05 2.86 19.12
N ARG A 21 2.33 2.52 20.20
CA ARG A 21 2.87 2.54 21.57
C ARG A 21 3.73 1.31 21.85
N SER A 22 4.40 1.35 23.01
CA SER A 22 5.41 0.39 23.48
C SER A 22 6.79 0.71 22.94
N ALA A 23 7.28 1.92 23.28
CA ALA A 23 8.66 2.29 23.01
C ALA A 23 9.61 1.23 23.62
N GLU A 24 10.25 0.45 22.77
CA GLU A 24 11.11 -0.68 23.16
C GLU A 24 12.41 -0.63 22.35
N ASP A 25 13.49 -1.05 22.99
CA ASP A 25 14.79 -1.14 22.34
C ASP A 25 14.89 -2.44 21.53
N ILE A 26 14.95 -2.31 20.20
CA ILE A 26 15.13 -3.43 19.29
C ILE A 26 16.55 -3.39 18.70
N THR A 27 17.21 -4.55 18.73
CA THR A 27 18.51 -4.74 18.08
C THR A 27 18.32 -5.36 16.70
N VAL A 28 18.84 -4.69 15.67
CA VAL A 28 18.79 -5.14 14.28
C VAL A 28 20.21 -5.35 13.77
N ASN A 29 20.45 -6.49 13.13
CA ASN A 29 21.74 -6.78 12.48
C ASN A 29 21.97 -5.85 11.28
N SER A 30 23.24 -5.68 10.88
CA SER A 30 23.56 -4.93 9.67
C SER A 30 22.92 -5.57 8.44
N PHE A 31 22.43 -4.74 7.52
CA PHE A 31 21.76 -5.19 6.30
C PHE A 31 21.95 -4.19 5.16
N CYS A 32 21.55 -4.56 3.95
CA CYS A 32 21.52 -3.65 2.81
C CYS A 32 20.07 -3.23 2.53
N MET A 33 19.84 -1.95 2.25
CA MET A 33 18.52 -1.42 1.87
C MET A 33 18.63 -0.63 0.56
N ASP A 34 17.61 -0.69 -0.29
CA ASP A 34 17.60 0.18 -1.46
C ASP A 34 17.47 1.66 -1.08
N LYS A 35 18.23 2.51 -1.78
CA LYS A 35 18.24 3.96 -1.56
C LYS A 35 16.93 4.63 -2.02
N TYR A 36 16.25 3.99 -2.96
CA TYR A 36 15.05 4.51 -3.60
C TYR A 36 14.00 3.41 -3.64
N GLU A 37 12.74 3.80 -3.58
CA GLU A 37 11.61 2.91 -3.82
C GLU A 37 11.70 2.25 -5.20
N ILE A 38 11.05 1.09 -5.35
CA ILE A 38 10.95 0.42 -6.64
C ILE A 38 10.10 1.26 -7.59
N THR A 39 10.68 1.67 -8.70
CA THR A 39 9.99 2.47 -9.71
C THR A 39 9.10 1.59 -10.58
N ASN A 40 8.08 2.21 -11.22
CA ASN A 40 7.23 1.52 -12.19
C ASN A 40 8.03 0.85 -13.31
N ALA A 41 9.12 1.48 -13.77
CA ALA A 41 9.96 0.92 -14.82
C ALA A 41 10.64 -0.39 -14.37
N LYS A 42 11.20 -0.41 -13.15
CA LYS A 42 11.81 -1.61 -12.57
C LYS A 42 10.78 -2.71 -12.33
N PHE A 43 9.62 -2.36 -11.79
CA PHE A 43 8.55 -3.34 -11.57
C PHE A 43 7.99 -3.89 -12.89
N ALA A 44 7.84 -3.05 -13.91
CA ALA A 44 7.41 -3.48 -15.23
C ALA A 44 8.41 -4.44 -15.90
N GLN A 45 9.71 -4.20 -15.72
CA GLN A 45 10.75 -5.11 -16.17
C GLN A 45 10.64 -6.47 -15.48
N PHE A 46 10.50 -6.49 -14.15
CA PHE A 46 10.27 -7.71 -13.38
C PHE A 46 9.06 -8.51 -13.88
N VAL A 47 7.91 -7.84 -14.09
CA VAL A 47 6.70 -8.49 -14.64
C VAL A 47 6.95 -9.05 -16.04
N LYS A 48 7.65 -8.32 -16.91
CA LYS A 48 7.98 -8.77 -18.26
C LYS A 48 8.88 -10.01 -18.26
N GLU A 49 9.85 -10.06 -17.35
CA GLU A 49 10.83 -11.16 -17.29
C GLU A 49 10.26 -12.42 -16.65
N THR A 50 9.36 -12.27 -15.68
CA THR A 50 8.85 -13.41 -14.89
C THR A 50 7.43 -13.84 -15.26
N GLY A 51 6.69 -12.99 -15.96
CA GLY A 51 5.25 -13.19 -16.16
C GLY A 51 4.43 -13.03 -14.87
N TYR A 52 4.95 -12.34 -13.85
CA TYR A 52 4.27 -12.20 -12.56
C TYR A 52 2.91 -11.49 -12.66
N ILE A 53 1.88 -12.12 -12.08
CA ILE A 53 0.53 -11.55 -11.93
C ILE A 53 0.38 -11.02 -10.51
N THR A 54 0.12 -9.73 -10.33
CA THR A 54 0.00 -9.13 -8.98
C THR A 54 -1.25 -9.63 -8.24
N VAL A 55 -1.29 -9.46 -6.91
CA VAL A 55 -2.48 -9.81 -6.13
C VAL A 55 -3.72 -9.03 -6.59
N ALA A 56 -3.55 -7.75 -6.95
CA ALA A 56 -4.63 -6.92 -7.48
C ALA A 56 -5.18 -7.40 -8.83
N GLU A 57 -4.40 -8.16 -9.59
CA GLU A 57 -4.80 -8.77 -10.88
C GLU A 57 -5.46 -10.14 -10.71
N ARG A 58 -5.56 -10.65 -9.47
CA ARG A 58 -6.17 -11.95 -9.16
C ARG A 58 -7.56 -11.74 -8.55
N PRO A 59 -8.50 -12.68 -8.75
CA PRO A 59 -9.76 -12.66 -8.03
C PRO A 59 -9.57 -12.85 -6.51
N LEU A 60 -10.44 -12.26 -5.71
CA LEU A 60 -10.43 -12.46 -4.27
C LEU A 60 -10.83 -13.91 -3.92
N PRO A 61 -10.04 -14.62 -3.10
CA PRO A 61 -10.21 -16.05 -2.92
C PRO A 61 -11.45 -16.37 -2.07
N LYS A 62 -12.14 -17.47 -2.42
CA LYS A 62 -13.46 -17.84 -1.85
C LYS A 62 -13.39 -18.27 -0.39
N ASP A 63 -12.30 -18.91 -0.01
CA ASP A 63 -12.01 -19.38 1.35
C ASP A 63 -11.79 -18.23 2.34
N GLN A 64 -11.13 -17.14 1.94
CA GLN A 64 -10.87 -15.98 2.82
C GLN A 64 -12.07 -15.04 2.94
N PHE A 65 -12.94 -15.00 1.93
CA PHE A 65 -14.06 -14.06 1.86
C PHE A 65 -15.36 -14.76 1.48
N PRO A 66 -15.90 -15.71 2.24
CA PRO A 66 -17.01 -16.57 1.82
C PRO A 66 -18.27 -15.79 1.42
N ASP A 67 -18.53 -14.65 2.05
CA ASP A 67 -19.75 -13.86 1.86
C ASP A 67 -19.75 -12.96 0.62
N LEU A 68 -18.63 -12.86 -0.11
CA LEU A 68 -18.56 -12.04 -1.33
C LEU A 68 -19.19 -12.77 -2.54
N SER A 69 -20.00 -12.03 -3.29
CA SER A 69 -20.50 -12.46 -4.60
C SER A 69 -19.36 -12.59 -5.62
N ASP A 70 -19.57 -13.38 -6.68
CA ASP A 70 -18.56 -13.54 -7.73
C ASP A 70 -18.22 -12.21 -8.42
N ASP A 71 -19.19 -11.29 -8.55
CA ASP A 71 -18.95 -9.96 -9.11
C ASP A 71 -18.05 -9.10 -8.22
N SER A 72 -18.19 -9.19 -6.89
CA SER A 72 -17.34 -8.47 -5.94
C SER A 72 -15.94 -9.04 -5.81
N ARG A 73 -15.67 -10.22 -6.39
CA ARG A 73 -14.37 -10.88 -6.37
C ARG A 73 -13.50 -10.57 -7.58
N LYS A 74 -14.00 -9.80 -8.54
CA LYS A 74 -13.22 -9.43 -9.74
C LYS A 74 -11.91 -8.76 -9.34
N PRO A 75 -10.82 -8.97 -10.11
CA PRO A 75 -9.54 -8.32 -9.87
C PRO A 75 -9.69 -6.81 -9.64
N GLY A 76 -9.04 -6.32 -8.60
CA GLY A 76 -9.14 -4.92 -8.19
C GLY A 76 -8.24 -4.60 -7.01
N SER A 77 -8.19 -3.32 -6.67
CA SER A 77 -7.49 -2.81 -5.50
C SER A 77 -8.28 -1.69 -4.85
N LEU A 78 -8.04 -1.49 -3.56
CA LEU A 78 -8.33 -0.22 -2.92
C LEU A 78 -7.38 0.84 -3.46
N VAL A 79 -7.94 1.99 -3.76
CA VAL A 79 -7.22 3.15 -4.27
C VAL A 79 -7.55 4.34 -3.40
N PHE A 80 -6.52 5.12 -3.07
CA PHE A 80 -6.68 6.35 -2.31
C PHE A 80 -7.27 7.46 -3.17
N GLN A 81 -8.54 7.80 -2.94
CA GLN A 81 -9.24 8.87 -3.63
C GLN A 81 -9.82 9.83 -2.60
N MET A 82 -9.95 11.11 -2.97
CA MET A 82 -10.62 12.08 -2.10
C MET A 82 -12.01 11.55 -1.71
N ALA A 83 -12.35 11.65 -0.42
CA ALA A 83 -13.65 11.21 0.07
C ALA A 83 -14.75 11.96 -0.67
N ASP A 84 -15.72 11.21 -1.17
CA ASP A 84 -16.97 11.79 -1.64
C ASP A 84 -17.66 12.47 -0.44
N PRO A 85 -17.88 13.80 -0.48
CA PRO A 85 -18.50 14.51 0.63
C PRO A 85 -19.93 14.06 0.91
N GLU A 86 -20.63 13.51 -0.08
CA GLU A 86 -22.01 13.04 0.01
C GLU A 86 -22.10 11.56 0.44
N ALA A 87 -21.00 10.81 0.35
CA ALA A 87 -20.99 9.41 0.76
C ALA A 87 -21.07 9.26 2.28
N LYS A 88 -21.72 8.16 2.72
CA LYS A 88 -21.72 7.78 4.14
C LYS A 88 -20.28 7.61 4.61
N ARG A 89 -19.85 8.47 5.54
CA ARG A 89 -18.50 8.40 6.11
C ARG A 89 -18.27 7.06 6.80
N VAL A 90 -17.23 6.37 6.34
CA VAL A 90 -16.69 5.17 7.01
C VAL A 90 -15.42 5.57 7.72
N ARG A 91 -15.38 5.33 9.03
CA ARG A 91 -14.23 5.69 9.88
C ARG A 91 -12.96 5.04 9.33
N HIS A 92 -11.90 5.84 9.12
CA HIS A 92 -10.60 5.43 8.56
C HIS A 92 -10.60 4.91 7.11
N LEU A 93 -11.77 4.70 6.48
CA LEU A 93 -11.87 4.14 5.12
C LEU A 93 -12.49 5.07 4.08
N SER A 94 -12.92 6.28 4.46
CA SER A 94 -13.61 7.21 3.56
C SER A 94 -12.79 7.65 2.34
N TRP A 95 -11.45 7.49 2.39
CA TRP A 95 -10.55 7.78 1.27
C TRP A 95 -10.19 6.57 0.42
N TRP A 96 -10.73 5.39 0.73
CA TRP A 96 -10.40 4.16 0.02
C TRP A 96 -11.58 3.73 -0.84
N LYS A 97 -11.36 3.68 -2.15
CA LYS A 97 -12.34 3.23 -3.12
C LYS A 97 -11.90 1.93 -3.78
N TRP A 98 -12.75 0.91 -3.73
CA TRP A 98 -12.54 -0.31 -4.50
C TRP A 98 -12.64 0.00 -5.99
N THR A 99 -11.58 -0.31 -6.73
CA THR A 99 -11.50 -0.07 -8.17
C THR A 99 -11.15 -1.38 -8.88
N LEU A 100 -12.04 -1.81 -9.78
CA LEU A 100 -11.82 -2.97 -10.62
C LEU A 100 -10.68 -2.71 -11.61
N GLU A 101 -9.94 -3.77 -11.96
CA GLU A 101 -8.84 -3.73 -12.93
C GLU A 101 -7.80 -2.64 -12.62
N SER A 102 -7.51 -2.45 -11.33
CA SER A 102 -6.44 -1.58 -10.85
C SER A 102 -5.09 -2.24 -11.09
N LEU A 103 -4.37 -1.78 -12.11
CA LEU A 103 -3.06 -2.29 -12.50
C LEU A 103 -1.94 -1.42 -11.91
N TYR A 104 -0.76 -2.00 -11.71
CA TYR A 104 0.45 -1.24 -11.33
C TYR A 104 0.76 -0.09 -12.29
N LYS A 105 0.31 -0.18 -13.55
CA LYS A 105 0.38 0.88 -14.56
C LYS A 105 -0.56 2.07 -14.28
N LYS A 106 -1.65 1.86 -13.56
CA LYS A 106 -2.66 2.87 -13.18
C LYS A 106 -2.42 3.46 -11.77
N LEU A 107 -1.64 2.79 -10.92
CA LEU A 107 -1.47 3.13 -9.50
C LEU A 107 -0.85 4.51 -9.23
N PHE A 108 -0.01 5.04 -10.13
CA PHE A 108 0.55 6.40 -9.96
C PHE A 108 -0.39 7.53 -10.39
N TYR A 109 -1.39 7.25 -11.23
CA TYR A 109 -2.31 8.30 -11.70
C TYR A 109 -3.20 8.83 -10.59
N ILE A 110 -3.31 8.11 -9.48
CA ILE A 110 -4.28 8.42 -8.43
C ILE A 110 -3.62 9.12 -7.22
N ILE A 111 -2.28 9.11 -7.13
CA ILE A 111 -1.54 9.85 -6.10
C ILE A 111 -1.21 11.30 -6.53
N LEU A 112 -1.23 11.61 -7.83
CA LEU A 112 -0.77 12.90 -8.37
C LEU A 112 -1.88 13.92 -8.71
N SER A 113 -3.13 13.70 -8.30
CA SER A 113 -4.23 14.64 -8.55
C SER A 113 -4.67 15.45 -7.33
N LEU A 114 -3.80 15.62 -6.32
CA LEU A 114 -3.99 16.65 -5.31
C LEU A 114 -3.51 17.99 -5.87
N PRO A 115 -4.40 18.98 -6.10
CA PRO A 115 -3.93 20.33 -6.40
C PRO A 115 -3.15 20.83 -5.20
N ILE A 116 -1.88 21.19 -5.42
CA ILE A 116 -1.08 21.92 -4.44
C ILE A 116 -1.72 23.30 -4.32
N GLY A 117 -2.68 23.42 -3.40
CA GLY A 117 -3.25 24.69 -2.98
C GLY A 117 -2.24 25.36 -2.07
N THR A 118 -1.57 26.39 -2.59
CA THR A 118 -0.88 27.39 -1.79
C THR A 118 -1.88 28.12 -0.91
N ASN A 119 -1.69 28.06 0.41
CA ASN A 119 -2.01 29.12 1.36
C ASN A 119 -1.11 28.97 2.59
#